data_AF-A0A2T4MIH8-F1
#
_entry.id   AF-A0A2T4MIH8-F1
#
_cell.length_a   1.000
_cell.length_b   1.000
_cell.length_c   1.000
_cell.angle_alpha   90.00
_cell.angle_beta   90.00
_cell.angle_gamma   90.00
#
_symmetry.space_group_name_H-M   'P 1'
#
loop_
_entity.id
_entity.type
_entity.pdbx_description
1 polymer ?
#
loop_
_entity_poly.entity_id
_entity_poly.type
_entity_poly.pdbx_seq_one_letter_code
_entity_poly.pdbx_strand_id
1 'polypeptide(L)'
;MDQIHYDIILVDWMLPDTNGVDIIQRIRDGGNPVPIIMLTAKSQTADKVEGLIAGADGYVTKPFEFEELEARMLAVMKRYHAMDHHVKTIGNMTFDYQKHHVMKDGHILEFTQKEYQLLELLFFKCGCFKGLNY
;
A
#
# COMPACT_ATOMS: atom_id res chain seq x y z
N MET A 1 -4.73 -12.32 22.53
CA MET A 1 -3.55 -11.53 22.14
C MET A 1 -4.00 -10.71 20.96
N ASP A 2 -4.00 -9.38 21.10
CA ASP A 2 -4.37 -8.51 19.98
C ASP A 2 -3.35 -8.72 18.87
N GLN A 3 -3.83 -9.28 17.76
CA GLN A 3 -2.99 -9.53 16.59
C GLN A 3 -2.77 -8.18 15.91
N ILE A 4 -1.54 -7.65 16.01
CA ILE A 4 -1.18 -6.39 15.36
C ILE A 4 -1.28 -6.61 13.85
N HIS A 5 -2.20 -5.90 13.20
CA HIS A 5 -2.32 -5.87 11.76
C HIS A 5 -1.37 -4.80 11.21
N TYR A 6 -0.59 -5.16 10.21
CA TYR A 6 0.32 -4.25 9.52
C TYR A 6 -0.21 -4.00 8.10
N ASP A 7 -0.32 -2.74 7.69
CA ASP A 7 -0.76 -2.38 6.34
C ASP A 7 0.37 -2.51 5.30
N ILE A 8 1.63 -2.50 5.74
CA ILE A 8 2.83 -2.66 4.92
C ILE A 8 4.03 -3.05 5.80
N ILE A 9 4.97 -3.84 5.24
CA ILE A 9 6.21 -4.23 5.91
C ILE A 9 7.41 -3.73 5.11
N LEU A 10 8.37 -3.11 5.79
CA LEU A 10 9.70 -2.82 5.24
C LEU A 10 10.69 -3.86 5.75
N VAL A 11 11.46 -4.48 4.85
CA VAL A 11 12.42 -5.54 5.20
C VAL A 11 13.80 -5.19 4.66
N ASP A 12 14.83 -5.19 5.51
CA ASP A 12 16.22 -5.16 5.03
C ASP A 12 16.66 -6.57 4.64
N TRP A 13 17.47 -6.66 3.60
CA TRP A 13 18.13 -7.90 3.19
C TRP A 13 19.11 -8.39 4.25
N MET A 14 19.94 -7.48 4.75
CA MET A 14 21.07 -7.81 5.62
C MET A 14 20.66 -7.60 7.07
N LEU A 15 20.09 -8.63 7.70
CA LEU A 15 19.81 -8.64 9.14
C LEU A 15 20.88 -9.47 9.87
N PRO A 16 21.18 -9.17 11.15
CA PRO A 16 22.23 -9.87 11.90
C PRO A 16 22.03 -11.38 11.99
N ASP A 17 20.78 -11.82 12.16
CA ASP A 17 20.45 -13.22 12.46
C ASP A 17 19.81 -13.99 11.29
N THR A 18 19.42 -13.30 10.21
CA THR A 18 18.69 -13.89 9.09
C THR A 18 18.81 -13.06 7.82
N ASN A 19 18.43 -13.62 6.67
CA ASN A 19 18.27 -12.86 5.45
C ASN A 19 16.82 -12.34 5.33
N GLY A 20 16.65 -11.09 4.87
CA GLY A 20 15.35 -10.51 4.55
C GLY A 20 14.56 -11.30 3.51
N VAL A 21 15.24 -11.93 2.54
CA VAL A 21 14.62 -12.81 1.56
C VAL A 21 13.93 -14.01 2.23
N ASP A 22 14.60 -14.65 3.19
CA ASP A 22 14.04 -15.79 3.92
C ASP A 22 12.83 -15.37 4.77
N ILE A 23 12.86 -14.15 5.34
CA ILE A 23 11.70 -13.59 6.06
C ILE A 23 10.51 -13.43 5.11
N ILE A 24 10.73 -12.85 3.92
CA ILE A 24 9.67 -12.63 2.94
C ILE A 24 9.05 -13.96 2.53
N GLN A 25 9.89 -14.95 2.20
CA GLN A 25 9.43 -16.29 1.85
C GLN A 25 8.58 -16.90 2.96
N ARG A 26 9.03 -16.86 4.23
CA ARG A 26 8.25 -17.36 5.37
C ARG A 26 6.91 -16.64 5.54
N ILE A 27 6.86 -15.33 5.33
CA ILE A 27 5.60 -14.56 5.40
C ILE A 27 4.65 -15.02 4.30
N ARG A 28 5.14 -15.21 3.07
CA ARG A 28 4.35 -15.66 1.92
C ARG A 28 3.90 -17.12 2.04
N ASP A 29 4.77 -18.01 2.51
CA ASP A 29 4.44 -19.41 2.81
C ASP A 29 3.37 -19.52 3.92
N GLY A 30 3.38 -18.57 4.86
CA GLY A 30 2.32 -18.40 5.87
C GLY A 30 0.99 -17.86 5.33
N GLY A 31 0.90 -17.57 4.02
CA GLY A 31 -0.31 -17.07 3.38
C GLY A 31 -0.65 -15.61 3.71
N ASN A 32 0.28 -14.84 4.28
CA ASN A 32 0.03 -13.45 4.63
C ASN A 32 0.19 -12.55 3.40
N PRO A 33 -0.87 -11.85 2.95
CA PRO A 33 -0.84 -11.02 1.75
C PRO A 33 -0.34 -9.59 2.01
N VAL A 34 0.10 -9.25 3.23
CA VAL A 34 0.58 -7.90 3.54
C VAL A 34 1.63 -7.44 2.52
N PRO A 35 1.54 -6.22 1.96
CA PRO A 35 2.55 -5.75 1.02
C PRO A 35 3.91 -5.62 1.69
N ILE A 36 4.96 -6.06 0.99
CA ILE A 36 6.34 -5.98 1.49
C ILE A 36 7.21 -5.18 0.54
N ILE A 37 7.93 -4.18 1.06
CA ILE A 37 8.97 -3.46 0.34
C ILE A 37 10.34 -3.84 0.92
N MET A 38 11.24 -4.25 0.03
CA MET A 38 12.62 -4.49 0.42
C MET A 38 13.40 -3.16 0.44
N LEU A 39 14.07 -2.87 1.55
CA LEU A 39 14.79 -1.63 1.80
C LEU A 39 16.25 -1.92 2.15
N THR A 40 17.15 -1.92 1.17
CA THR A 40 18.50 -2.49 1.36
C THR A 40 19.60 -1.77 0.58
N ALA A 41 20.85 -1.89 1.01
CA ALA A 41 22.02 -1.39 0.26
C ALA A 41 22.34 -2.23 -0.99
N LYS A 42 21.77 -3.43 -1.14
CA LYS A 42 21.94 -4.25 -2.34
C LYS A 42 21.23 -3.62 -3.53
N SER A 43 22.02 -3.20 -4.52
CA SER A 43 21.57 -2.34 -5.61
C SER A 43 21.63 -3.01 -6.98
N GLN A 44 22.23 -4.20 -7.07
CA GLN A 44 22.42 -4.87 -8.36
C GLN A 44 21.08 -5.34 -8.90
N THR A 45 20.97 -5.40 -10.24
CA THR A 45 19.75 -5.89 -10.89
C THR A 45 19.42 -7.32 -10.47
N ALA A 46 20.43 -8.18 -10.29
CA ALA A 46 20.24 -9.53 -9.80
C ALA A 46 19.59 -9.57 -8.41
N ASP A 47 20.08 -8.75 -7.46
CA ASP A 47 19.51 -8.65 -6.11
C ASP A 47 18.03 -8.21 -6.16
N LYS A 48 17.72 -7.21 -7.00
CA LYS A 48 16.33 -6.72 -7.18
C LYS A 48 15.42 -7.81 -7.71
N VAL A 49 15.87 -8.55 -8.72
CA VAL A 49 15.11 -9.64 -9.32
C VAL A 49 14.86 -10.74 -8.31
N GLU A 50 15.88 -11.15 -7.56
CA GLU A 50 15.77 -12.16 -6.51
C GLU A 50 14.76 -11.75 -5.42
N GLY A 51 14.86 -10.53 -4.90
CA GLY A 51 13.94 -10.04 -3.87
C GLY A 51 12.48 -9.97 -4.34
N LEU A 52 12.24 -9.58 -5.60
CA LEU A 52 10.91 -9.56 -6.18
C LEU A 52 10.36 -10.98 -6.40
N ILE A 53 11.18 -11.91 -6.90
CA ILE A 53 10.78 -13.33 -7.07
C ILE A 53 10.44 -13.96 -5.72
N ALA A 54 11.16 -13.60 -4.65
CA ALA A 54 10.88 -14.06 -3.31
C ALA A 54 9.52 -13.59 -2.75
N GLY A 55 8.89 -12.60 -3.39
CA GLY A 55 7.55 -12.12 -3.04
C GLY A 55 7.50 -10.69 -2.48
N ALA A 56 8.57 -9.89 -2.66
CA ALA A 56 8.51 -8.46 -2.41
C ALA A 56 7.67 -7.74 -3.49
N ASP A 57 6.91 -6.73 -3.08
CA ASP A 57 6.04 -5.91 -3.94
C ASP A 57 6.71 -4.62 -4.40
N GLY A 58 7.81 -4.27 -3.75
CA GLY A 58 8.61 -3.12 -4.07
C GLY A 58 10.05 -3.31 -3.57
N TYR A 59 10.93 -2.49 -4.13
CA TYR A 59 12.34 -2.50 -3.80
C TYR A 59 12.85 -1.06 -3.77
N VAL A 60 13.57 -0.70 -2.71
CA VAL A 60 14.21 0.60 -2.52
C VAL A 60 15.65 0.36 -2.11
N THR A 61 16.58 0.95 -2.84
CA THR A 61 18.01 0.84 -2.56
C THR A 61 18.45 1.97 -1.62
N LYS A 62 19.31 1.68 -0.64
CA LYS A 62 19.96 2.67 0.22
C LYS A 62 21.21 3.26 -0.48
N PRO A 63 21.49 4.56 -0.31
CA PRO A 63 20.68 5.59 0.35
C PRO A 63 19.46 5.97 -0.50
N PHE A 64 18.38 6.38 0.15
CA PHE A 64 17.12 6.81 -0.49
C PHE A 64 16.66 8.14 0.10
N GLU A 65 15.91 8.90 -0.70
CA GLU A 65 15.17 10.06 -0.22
C GLU A 65 13.85 9.62 0.41
N PHE A 66 13.44 10.27 1.49
CA PHE A 66 12.23 9.89 2.22
C PHE A 66 10.99 10.02 1.34
N GLU A 67 10.95 11.03 0.46
CA GLU A 67 9.90 11.25 -0.52
C GLU A 67 9.79 10.09 -1.52
N GLU A 68 10.91 9.47 -1.91
CA GLU A 68 10.90 8.29 -2.80
C GLU A 68 10.31 7.07 -2.08
N LEU A 69 10.72 6.83 -0.84
CA LEU A 69 10.21 5.73 -0.03
C LEU A 69 8.70 5.90 0.20
N GLU A 70 8.25 7.10 0.59
CA GLU A 70 6.83 7.39 0.78
C GLU A 70 6.03 7.15 -0.51
N ALA A 71 6.50 7.70 -1.64
CA ALA A 71 5.84 7.51 -2.92
C ALA A 71 5.72 6.03 -3.31
N ARG A 72 6.76 5.23 -3.03
CA ARG A 72 6.74 3.79 -3.32
C ARG A 72 5.84 3.01 -2.39
N MET A 73 5.84 3.33 -1.09
CA MET A 73 4.89 2.77 -0.13
C MET A 73 3.45 3.03 -0.54
N LEU A 74 3.12 4.28 -0.88
CA LEU A 74 1.78 4.65 -1.36
C LEU A 74 1.41 3.90 -2.64
N ALA A 75 2.32 3.80 -3.60
CA ALA A 75 2.07 3.09 -4.85
C ALA A 75 1.81 1.59 -4.64
N VAL A 76 2.54 0.95 -3.71
CA VAL A 76 2.32 -0.46 -3.35
C VAL A 76 0.98 -0.62 -2.63
N MET A 77 0.72 0.16 -1.59
CA MET A 77 -0.52 0.05 -0.82
C MET A 77 -1.76 0.34 -1.67
N LYS A 78 -1.71 1.29 -2.62
CA LYS A 78 -2.82 1.54 -3.56
C LYS A 78 -3.19 0.28 -4.37
N ARG A 79 -2.20 -0.49 -4.82
CA ARG A 79 -2.47 -1.75 -5.55
C ARG A 79 -3.15 -2.77 -4.64
N TYR A 80 -2.72 -2.88 -3.38
CA TYR A 80 -3.29 -3.83 -2.43
C TYR A 80 -4.68 -3.43 -1.94
N HIS A 81 -4.93 -2.16 -1.66
CA HIS A 81 -6.28 -1.68 -1.29
C HIS A 81 -7.27 -1.80 -2.45
N ALA A 82 -6.83 -1.60 -3.69
CA ALA A 82 -7.67 -1.87 -4.86
C ALA A 82 -8.06 -3.36 -4.98
N MET A 83 -7.27 -4.27 -4.39
CA MET A 83 -7.52 -5.72 -4.41
C MET A 83 -8.37 -6.22 -3.23
N ASP A 84 -8.27 -5.60 -2.05
CA ASP A 84 -8.87 -6.14 -0.83
C ASP A 84 -10.19 -5.45 -0.41
N HIS A 85 -10.39 -4.18 -0.80
CA HIS A 85 -11.61 -3.43 -0.52
C HIS A 85 -12.00 -2.58 -1.72
N HIS A 86 -12.69 -3.17 -2.70
CA HIS A 86 -13.26 -2.40 -3.81
C HIS A 86 -14.18 -1.28 -3.33
N VAL A 87 -14.76 -1.42 -2.14
CA VAL A 87 -15.68 -0.45 -1.57
C VAL A 87 -15.23 -0.03 -0.17
N LYS A 88 -14.96 1.26 0.05
CA LYS A 88 -14.66 1.85 1.37
C LYS A 88 -15.72 2.88 1.75
N THR A 89 -16.40 2.66 2.87
CA THR A 89 -17.42 3.57 3.39
C THR A 89 -16.88 4.36 4.59
N ILE A 90 -17.00 5.68 4.56
CA ILE A 90 -16.71 6.60 5.68
C ILE A 90 -17.92 7.50 5.86
N GLY A 91 -18.63 7.35 6.99
CA GLY A 91 -19.88 8.07 7.23
C GLY A 91 -20.93 7.75 6.18
N ASN A 92 -21.44 8.77 5.50
CA ASN A 92 -22.40 8.62 4.40
C ASN A 92 -21.75 8.56 3.01
N MET A 93 -20.42 8.58 2.94
CA MET A 93 -19.68 8.48 1.69
C MET A 93 -19.17 7.06 1.47
N THR A 94 -19.31 6.56 0.26
CA THR A 94 -18.84 5.24 -0.16
C THR A 94 -18.00 5.38 -1.41
N PHE A 95 -16.75 4.94 -1.35
CA PHE A 95 -15.80 4.92 -2.45
C PHE A 95 -15.77 3.53 -3.07
N ASP A 96 -16.18 3.40 -4.33
CA ASP A 96 -15.98 2.20 -5.14
C ASP A 96 -14.72 2.40 -6.00
N TYR A 97 -13.58 1.91 -5.51
CA TYR A 97 -12.28 2.00 -6.17
C TYR A 97 -12.22 1.21 -7.48
N GLN A 98 -13.10 0.23 -7.69
CA GLN A 98 -13.11 -0.54 -8.93
C GLN A 98 -13.85 0.20 -10.04
N LYS A 99 -14.99 0.82 -9.70
CA LYS A 99 -15.81 1.57 -10.65
C LYS A 99 -15.38 3.03 -10.81
N HIS A 100 -14.39 3.48 -10.03
CA HIS A 100 -14.04 4.90 -9.88
C HIS A 100 -15.26 5.75 -9.55
N HIS A 101 -16.17 5.22 -8.72
CA HIS A 101 -17.39 5.89 -8.33
C HIS A 101 -17.33 6.26 -6.86
N VAL A 102 -17.90 7.41 -6.55
CA VAL A 102 -18.09 7.87 -5.19
C VAL A 102 -19.58 8.06 -5.00
N MET A 103 -20.13 7.50 -3.92
CA MET A 103 -21.52 7.69 -3.56
C MET A 103 -21.61 8.49 -2.28
N LYS A 104 -22.57 9.41 -2.20
CA LYS A 104 -22.97 10.07 -0.95
C LYS A 104 -24.46 9.82 -0.74
N ASP A 105 -24.83 9.30 0.42
CA ASP A 105 -26.23 8.96 0.73
C ASP A 105 -26.88 8.08 -0.36
N GLY A 106 -26.12 7.14 -0.94
CA GLY A 106 -26.58 6.24 -2.01
C GLY A 106 -26.63 6.83 -3.43
N HIS A 107 -26.27 8.11 -3.62
CA HIS A 107 -26.27 8.77 -4.92
C HIS A 107 -24.84 8.89 -5.46
N ILE A 108 -24.62 8.51 -6.73
CA ILE A 108 -23.32 8.67 -7.39
C ILE A 108 -23.01 10.16 -7.55
N LEU A 109 -21.83 10.56 -7.09
CA LEU A 109 -21.25 11.88 -7.31
C LEU A 109 -20.32 11.79 -8.53
N GLU A 110 -20.53 12.69 -9.50
CA GLU A 110 -19.61 12.85 -10.62
C GLU A 110 -18.44 13.74 -10.23
N PHE A 111 -17.23 13.29 -10.50
CA PHE A 111 -15.99 14.02 -10.23
C PHE A 111 -15.14 14.10 -11.50
N THR A 112 -14.41 15.19 -11.65
CA THR A 112 -13.30 15.22 -12.59
C THR A 112 -12.19 14.27 -12.13
N GLN A 113 -11.32 13.83 -13.05
CA GLN A 113 -10.23 12.92 -12.73
C GLN A 113 -9.31 13.43 -11.60
N LYS A 114 -9.07 14.75 -11.55
CA LYS A 114 -8.24 15.37 -10.51
C LYS A 114 -8.92 15.36 -9.13
N GLU A 115 -10.22 15.62 -9.08
CA GLU A 115 -10.99 15.60 -7.83
C GLU A 115 -11.10 14.18 -7.27
N TYR A 116 -11.32 13.19 -8.14
CA TYR A 116 -11.32 11.79 -7.75
C TYR A 116 -9.97 11.39 -7.15
N GLN A 117 -8.86 11.72 -7.80
CA GLN A 117 -7.51 11.42 -7.29
C GLN A 117 -7.24 12.08 -5.93
N LEU A 118 -7.70 13.31 -5.74
CA LEU A 118 -7.57 14.02 -4.46
C LEU A 118 -8.39 13.34 -3.36
N LEU A 119 -9.65 12.98 -3.64
CA LEU A 119 -10.50 12.30 -2.69
C LEU A 119 -10.01 10.88 -2.39
N GLU A 120 -9.53 10.15 -3.40
CA GLU A 120 -8.90 8.84 -3.23
C GLU A 120 -7.73 8.94 -2.24
N LEU A 121 -6.87 9.95 -2.40
CA LEU A 121 -5.75 10.22 -1.49
C LEU A 121 -6.24 10.55 -0.07
N LEU A 122 -7.27 11.38 0.07
CA LEU A 122 -7.85 11.73 1.37
C LEU A 122 -8.50 10.53 2.06
N PHE A 123 -9.25 9.70 1.34
CA PHE A 123 -9.87 8.49 1.87
C PHE A 123 -8.83 7.43 2.20
N PHE A 124 -7.74 7.38 1.46
CA PHE A 124 -6.60 6.52 1.75
C PHE A 124 -5.91 6.95 3.06
N LYS A 125 -5.69 8.26 3.28
CA LYS A 125 -4.97 8.79 4.45
C LYS A 125 -5.84 9.07 5.70
N CYS A 126 -7.13 9.35 5.58
CA CYS A 126 -8.00 9.73 6.70
C CYS A 126 -9.02 8.64 7.05
N GLY A 127 -9.07 8.27 8.33
CA GLY A 127 -10.17 7.48 8.91
C GLY A 127 -11.48 8.26 9.14
N CYS A 128 -11.52 9.57 8.86
CA CYS A 128 -12.72 10.39 9.01
C CYS A 128 -12.69 11.58 8.03
N PHE A 129 -13.55 11.54 7.01
CA PHE A 129 -13.80 12.68 6.11
C PHE A 129 -15.14 13.31 6.50
N LYS A 130 -15.11 14.56 7.00
CA LYS A 130 -16.31 15.40 7.10
C LYS A 130 -16.36 16.26 5.85
N GLY A 131 -17.33 15.99 4.98
CA GLY A 131 -17.55 16.80 3.78
C GLY A 131 -17.76 18.27 4.14
N LEU A 132 -16.99 19.17 3.52
CA LEU A 132 -17.32 20.58 3.51
C LEU A 132 -18.60 20.75 2.69
N ASN A 133 -19.69 21.09 3.37
CA ASN A 133 -20.86 21.63 2.70
C ASN A 133 -20.54 23.08 2.31
N TYR A 134 -20.70 23.40 1.03
CA TYR A 134 -21.09 24.74 0.59
C TYR A 134 -22.58 24.70 0.27
#